data_AF-R8DBY9-F1
#
_entry.id   AF-R8DBY9-F1
#
_cell.length_a   1.000
_cell.length_b   1.000
_cell.length_c   1.000
_cell.angle_alpha   90.00
_cell.angle_beta   90.00
_cell.angle_gamma   90.00
#
_symmetry.space_group_name_H-M   'P 1'
#
loop_
_entity.id
_entity.type
_entity.pdbx_description
1 polymer ?
#
loop_
_entity_poly.entity_id
_entity_poly.type
_entity_poly.pdbx_seq_one_letter_code
_entity_poly.pdbx_strand_id
1 'polypeptide(L)'
;MYKKIAVSMTMAALLCGISVFPTSAATPKEVTMHHHKPISEEEMQSLEKLGYNKHEIWKAAHIARISKKEIKDVLAYYKQNKSWEKTAEHFGVDPSKLKKHHMNKETKKALLQKLANMQKSTPDGLKQKMKEYNIGLRQFTVLTIISQKSNTPLDDVLKMKKDGMDIKQIAEKLNVKREDIRAEMIKLVKSIKEKKTN
;
A
#
# COMPACT_ATOMS: atom_id res chain seq x y z
N MET A 1 1.16 -99.36 2.95
CA MET A 1 1.09 -99.22 4.42
C MET A 1 1.04 -97.73 4.76
N TYR A 2 -0.09 -97.28 5.30
CA TYR A 2 -0.38 -95.89 5.66
C TYR A 2 0.23 -95.53 7.02
N LYS A 3 0.82 -94.33 7.14
CA LYS A 3 0.98 -93.54 8.39
C LYS A 3 1.19 -92.08 7.99
N LYS A 4 0.10 -91.29 7.96
CA LYS A 4 -0.46 -90.44 9.04
C LYS A 4 0.20 -89.06 9.11
N ILE A 5 -0.63 -88.11 8.65
CA ILE A 5 -0.61 -86.64 8.70
C ILE A 5 -0.20 -86.11 10.07
N ALA A 6 0.66 -85.09 10.07
CA ALA A 6 0.77 -84.11 11.15
C ALA A 6 0.57 -82.71 10.56
N VAL A 7 -0.50 -82.07 11.00
CA VAL A 7 -0.89 -80.69 10.72
C VAL A 7 0.15 -79.75 11.33
N SER A 8 0.65 -78.79 10.54
CA SER A 8 1.31 -77.61 11.08
C SER A 8 0.78 -76.39 10.35
N MET A 9 -0.07 -75.67 11.07
CA MET A 9 -0.68 -74.41 10.70
C MET A 9 0.29 -73.31 11.11
N THR A 10 1.02 -72.72 10.17
CA THR A 10 1.82 -71.51 10.42
C THR A 10 1.31 -70.38 9.55
N MET A 11 0.58 -69.49 10.24
CA MET A 11 0.02 -68.23 9.79
C MET A 11 1.16 -67.28 9.39
N ALA A 12 1.23 -66.92 8.10
CA ALA A 12 2.10 -65.85 7.64
C ALA A 12 1.47 -64.49 8.00
N ALA A 13 1.96 -63.86 9.07
CA ALA A 13 1.61 -62.49 9.41
C ALA A 13 2.31 -61.52 8.44
N LEU A 14 1.56 -61.05 7.44
CA LEU A 14 1.89 -59.90 6.61
C LEU A 14 1.82 -58.63 7.47
N LEU A 15 2.97 -58.16 7.96
CA LEU A 15 3.12 -56.83 8.54
C LEU A 15 3.19 -55.81 7.40
N CYS A 16 2.03 -55.32 6.96
CA CYS A 16 1.96 -54.09 6.17
C CYS A 16 2.37 -52.92 7.06
N GLY A 17 3.56 -52.38 6.81
CA GLY A 17 3.98 -51.10 7.36
C GLY A 17 3.07 -49.99 6.84
N ILE A 18 2.30 -49.38 7.74
CA ILE A 18 1.62 -48.12 7.49
C ILE A 18 2.42 -47.07 8.26
N SER A 19 3.41 -46.46 7.61
CA SER A 19 3.99 -45.22 8.09
C SER A 19 2.94 -44.12 7.93
N VAL A 20 2.17 -43.88 8.99
CA VAL A 20 1.28 -42.74 9.08
C VAL A 20 2.16 -41.50 9.23
N PHE A 21 2.46 -40.83 8.12
CA PHE A 21 2.98 -39.47 8.20
C PHE A 21 1.89 -38.58 8.79
N PRO A 22 2.15 -37.80 9.84
CA PRO A 22 1.20 -36.79 10.25
C PRO A 22 1.13 -35.75 9.13
N THR A 23 0.01 -35.74 8.40
CA THR A 23 -0.38 -34.58 7.60
C THR A 23 -0.60 -33.43 8.57
N SER A 24 0.42 -32.59 8.72
CA SER A 24 0.28 -31.31 9.40
C SER A 24 -0.64 -30.46 8.54
N ALA A 25 -1.95 -30.54 8.81
CA ALA A 25 -2.91 -29.57 8.34
C ALA A 25 -2.53 -28.23 8.98
N ALA A 26 -1.78 -27.42 8.25
CA ALA A 26 -1.54 -26.04 8.62
C ALA A 26 -2.89 -25.32 8.65
N THR A 27 -3.49 -25.25 9.83
CA THR A 27 -4.59 -24.33 10.12
C THR A 27 -4.16 -22.94 9.66
N PRO A 28 -4.92 -22.25 8.81
CA PRO A 28 -4.66 -20.84 8.53
C PRO A 28 -4.72 -20.12 9.86
N LYS A 29 -3.58 -19.65 10.35
CA LYS A 29 -3.57 -18.72 11.48
C LYS A 29 -4.35 -17.51 10.99
N GLU A 30 -5.47 -17.25 11.66
CA GLU A 30 -6.24 -16.03 11.47
C GLU A 30 -5.37 -14.87 11.95
N VAL A 31 -4.52 -14.38 11.05
CA VAL A 31 -3.70 -13.20 11.28
C VAL A 31 -4.66 -12.03 11.25
N THR A 32 -4.94 -11.47 12.42
CA THR A 32 -5.66 -10.20 12.58
C THR A 32 -5.00 -9.14 11.72
N MET A 33 -5.53 -8.92 10.51
CA MET A 33 -5.04 -7.89 9.61
C MET A 33 -5.38 -6.53 10.17
N HIS A 34 -4.37 -5.76 10.59
CA HIS A 34 -4.56 -4.33 10.81
C HIS A 34 -5.03 -3.70 9.48
N HIS A 35 -6.15 -2.98 9.50
CA HIS A 35 -6.90 -2.45 8.35
C HIS A 35 -6.13 -1.60 7.31
N HIS A 36 -4.81 -1.45 7.43
CA HIS A 36 -3.94 -0.71 6.53
C HIS A 36 -2.78 -1.50 5.93
N LYS A 37 -2.49 -2.73 6.39
CA LYS A 37 -1.38 -3.54 5.87
C LYS A 37 -1.95 -4.73 5.08
N PRO A 38 -1.70 -4.84 3.75
CA PRO A 38 -2.14 -5.95 2.92
C PRO A 38 -1.33 -7.24 3.16
N ILE A 39 -0.33 -7.20 4.04
CA ILE A 39 0.59 -8.30 4.36
C ILE A 39 1.15 -8.12 5.78
N SER A 40 1.36 -9.22 6.50
CA SER A 40 2.02 -9.24 7.82
C SER A 40 3.54 -9.00 7.72
N GLU A 41 4.19 -8.71 8.85
CA GLU A 41 5.65 -8.52 8.84
C GLU A 41 6.38 -9.85 8.68
N GLU A 42 5.84 -10.93 9.26
CA GLU A 42 6.37 -12.28 9.17
C GLU A 42 6.33 -12.77 7.71
N GLU A 43 5.20 -12.54 7.03
CA GLU A 43 5.05 -12.91 5.63
C GLU A 43 5.95 -12.07 4.72
N MET A 44 6.11 -10.77 4.98
CA MET A 44 7.10 -9.92 4.30
C MET A 44 8.51 -10.51 4.42
N GLN A 45 8.97 -10.79 5.64
CA GLN A 45 10.30 -11.36 5.88
C GLN A 45 10.47 -12.73 5.20
N SER A 46 9.42 -13.55 5.18
CA SER A 46 9.46 -14.86 4.51
C SER A 46 9.66 -14.72 3.00
N LEU A 47 9.01 -13.75 2.37
CA LEU A 47 9.14 -13.48 0.93
C LEU A 47 10.48 -12.80 0.60
N GLU A 48 11.02 -11.96 1.49
CA GLU A 48 12.37 -11.41 1.32
C GLU A 48 13.44 -12.51 1.31
N LYS A 49 13.32 -13.51 2.19
CA LYS A 49 14.21 -14.69 2.20
C LYS A 49 14.14 -15.52 0.90
N LEU A 50 13.03 -15.42 0.16
CA LEU A 50 12.85 -16.05 -1.16
C LEU A 50 13.37 -15.19 -2.32
N GLY A 51 14.05 -14.07 -2.01
CA GLY A 51 14.71 -13.19 -2.99
C GLY A 51 13.80 -12.14 -3.61
N TYR A 52 12.59 -11.91 -3.07
CA TYR A 52 11.75 -10.80 -3.50
C TYR A 52 12.15 -9.52 -2.76
N ASN A 53 12.15 -8.38 -3.45
CA ASN A 53 12.36 -7.11 -2.74
C ASN A 53 11.05 -6.55 -2.17
N LYS A 54 11.13 -5.70 -1.14
CA LYS A 54 9.95 -5.08 -0.50
C LYS A 54 8.97 -4.48 -1.50
N HIS A 55 9.46 -3.77 -2.50
CA HIS A 55 8.60 -3.08 -3.47
C HIS A 55 7.79 -4.06 -4.34
N GLU A 56 8.37 -5.21 -4.71
CA GLU A 56 7.66 -6.29 -5.40
C GLU A 56 6.61 -6.92 -4.50
N ILE A 57 6.97 -7.20 -3.24
CA ILE A 57 6.06 -7.78 -2.25
C ILE A 57 4.85 -6.86 -2.01
N TRP A 58 5.08 -5.55 -1.83
CA TRP A 58 4.01 -4.57 -1.65
C TRP A 58 3.07 -4.48 -2.84
N LYS A 59 3.59 -4.51 -4.07
CA LYS A 59 2.76 -4.49 -5.29
C LYS A 59 1.97 -5.78 -5.43
N ALA A 60 2.59 -6.93 -5.20
CA ALA A 60 1.92 -8.22 -5.25
C ALA A 60 0.82 -8.32 -4.19
N ALA A 61 1.10 -7.90 -2.95
CA ALA A 61 0.11 -7.85 -1.87
C ALA A 61 -1.09 -6.96 -2.24
N HIS A 62 -0.84 -5.84 -2.93
CA HIS A 62 -1.90 -4.96 -3.38
C HIS A 62 -2.81 -5.61 -4.44
N ILE A 63 -2.21 -6.29 -5.43
CA ILE A 63 -2.94 -7.04 -6.48
C ILE A 63 -3.73 -8.17 -5.82
N ALA A 64 -3.07 -9.01 -5.03
CA ALA A 64 -3.63 -10.14 -4.30
C ALA A 64 -4.87 -9.76 -3.49
N ARG A 65 -4.79 -8.64 -2.74
CA ARG A 65 -5.91 -8.11 -1.97
C ARG A 65 -7.10 -7.68 -2.84
N ILE A 66 -6.87 -7.07 -4.01
CA ILE A 66 -7.96 -6.65 -4.90
C ILE A 66 -8.58 -7.86 -5.62
N SER A 67 -7.73 -8.76 -6.11
CA SER A 67 -8.16 -9.94 -6.86
C SER A 67 -8.65 -11.10 -5.99
N LYS A 68 -8.46 -11.01 -4.66
CA LYS A 68 -8.71 -12.09 -3.69
C LYS A 68 -7.94 -13.36 -4.07
N LYS A 69 -6.66 -13.21 -4.44
CA LYS A 69 -5.74 -14.28 -4.80
C LYS A 69 -4.56 -14.32 -3.83
N GLU A 70 -3.84 -15.43 -3.82
CA GLU A 70 -2.63 -15.59 -3.00
C GLU A 70 -1.49 -14.72 -3.52
N ILE A 71 -0.76 -14.07 -2.61
CA ILE A 71 0.39 -13.22 -2.99
C ILE A 71 1.48 -14.01 -3.72
N LYS A 72 1.64 -15.30 -3.37
CA LYS A 72 2.61 -16.20 -4.00
C LYS A 72 2.31 -16.42 -5.49
N ASP A 73 1.04 -16.56 -5.85
CA ASP A 73 0.61 -16.71 -7.24
C ASP A 73 0.90 -15.45 -8.04
N VAL A 74 0.64 -14.28 -7.44
CA VAL A 74 0.93 -12.98 -8.05
C VAL A 74 2.42 -12.79 -8.29
N LEU A 75 3.25 -13.13 -7.31
CA LEU A 75 4.71 -13.04 -7.42
C LEU A 75 5.27 -14.03 -8.45
N ALA A 76 4.73 -15.24 -8.52
CA ALA A 76 5.13 -16.25 -9.51
C ALA A 76 4.83 -15.78 -10.94
N TYR A 77 3.62 -15.26 -11.18
CA TYR A 77 3.25 -14.71 -12.49
C TYR A 77 4.13 -13.51 -12.87
N TYR A 78 4.38 -12.59 -11.92
CA TYR A 78 5.26 -11.45 -12.15
C TYR A 78 6.70 -11.90 -12.48
N LYS A 79 7.22 -12.95 -11.84
CA LYS A 79 8.57 -13.47 -12.16
C LYS A 79 8.68 -13.94 -13.61
N GLN A 80 7.63 -14.50 -14.19
CA GLN A 80 7.59 -14.96 -15.57
C GLN A 80 7.43 -13.79 -16.56
N ASN A 81 6.57 -12.82 -16.25
CA ASN A 81 6.16 -11.79 -17.20
C ASN A 81 6.92 -10.46 -17.06
N LYS A 82 7.55 -10.22 -15.91
CA LYS A 82 8.32 -9.00 -15.56
C LYS A 82 7.59 -7.68 -15.79
N SER A 83 6.25 -7.68 -15.82
CA SER A 83 5.41 -6.50 -15.99
C SER A 83 4.29 -6.49 -14.95
N TRP A 84 4.20 -5.39 -14.20
CA TRP A 84 3.14 -5.22 -13.21
C TRP A 84 1.79 -4.95 -13.86
N GLU A 85 1.75 -4.25 -15.00
CA GLU A 85 0.54 -4.03 -15.78
C GLU A 85 -0.06 -5.38 -16.23
N LYS A 86 0.73 -6.23 -16.89
CA LYS A 86 0.28 -7.56 -17.32
C LYS A 86 -0.11 -8.45 -16.15
N THR A 87 0.65 -8.37 -15.04
CA THR A 87 0.30 -9.11 -13.81
C THR A 87 -1.05 -8.66 -13.27
N ALA A 88 -1.33 -7.36 -13.24
CA ALA A 88 -2.62 -6.84 -12.81
C ALA A 88 -3.76 -7.36 -13.70
N GLU A 89 -3.61 -7.22 -15.02
CA GLU A 89 -4.58 -7.66 -16.02
C GLU A 89 -4.89 -9.15 -15.89
N HIS A 90 -3.84 -9.99 -15.75
CA HIS A 90 -3.99 -11.43 -15.55
C HIS A 90 -4.86 -11.78 -14.35
N PHE A 91 -4.75 -11.02 -13.26
CA PHE A 91 -5.56 -11.21 -12.06
C PHE A 91 -6.85 -10.37 -12.04
N GLY A 92 -7.27 -9.80 -13.16
CA GLY A 92 -8.50 -8.99 -13.27
C GLY A 92 -8.44 -7.66 -12.52
N VAL A 93 -7.24 -7.17 -12.21
CA VAL A 93 -7.02 -5.88 -11.55
C VAL A 93 -6.71 -4.82 -12.60
N ASP A 94 -7.52 -3.76 -12.65
CA ASP A 94 -7.23 -2.59 -13.49
C ASP A 94 -5.83 -2.02 -13.17
N PRO A 95 -4.87 -2.01 -14.13
CA PRO A 95 -3.52 -1.47 -13.94
C PRO A 95 -3.49 -0.03 -13.44
N SER A 96 -4.53 0.76 -13.71
CA SER A 96 -4.66 2.12 -13.21
C SER A 96 -4.66 2.18 -11.67
N LYS A 97 -5.14 1.13 -11.01
CA LYS A 97 -5.17 0.98 -9.54
C LYS A 97 -3.79 0.72 -8.94
N LEU A 98 -2.81 0.28 -9.73
CA LEU A 98 -1.44 0.05 -9.28
C LEU A 98 -0.55 1.30 -9.38
N LYS A 99 -0.96 2.30 -10.17
CA LYS A 99 -0.19 3.52 -10.31
C LYS A 99 -0.25 4.28 -8.99
N LYS A 100 0.92 4.58 -8.42
CA LYS A 100 1.02 5.58 -7.34
C LYS A 100 0.31 6.84 -7.84
N HIS A 101 -0.67 7.34 -7.10
CA HIS A 101 -1.34 8.61 -7.39
C HIS A 101 -0.38 9.80 -7.18
N HIS A 102 0.70 9.86 -7.96
CA HIS A 102 1.48 11.07 -8.11
C HIS A 102 0.71 11.96 -9.08
N MET A 103 0.44 13.19 -8.66
CA MET A 103 -0.03 14.21 -9.59
C MET A 103 0.97 14.30 -10.74
N ASN A 104 0.48 14.23 -11.98
CA ASN A 104 1.31 14.42 -13.16
C ASN A 104 1.85 15.87 -13.23
N LYS A 105 2.83 16.13 -14.11
CA LYS A 105 3.52 17.43 -14.22
C LYS A 105 2.55 18.59 -14.41
N GLU A 106 1.55 18.41 -15.27
CA GLU A 106 0.53 19.42 -15.55
C GLU A 106 -0.38 19.69 -14.36
N THR A 107 -0.81 18.64 -13.64
CA THR A 107 -1.63 18.78 -12.43
C THR A 107 -0.83 19.51 -11.34
N LYS A 108 0.48 19.24 -11.21
CA LYS A 108 1.36 20.00 -10.32
C LYS A 108 1.44 21.48 -10.72
N LYS A 109 1.57 21.80 -12.01
CA LYS A 109 1.60 23.18 -12.51
C LYS A 109 0.28 23.91 -12.22
N ALA A 110 -0.85 23.27 -12.52
CA ALA A 110 -2.17 23.83 -12.26
C ALA A 110 -2.48 23.98 -10.76
N LEU A 111 -2.03 23.04 -9.93
CA LEU A 111 -2.10 23.13 -8.47
C LEU A 111 -1.30 24.32 -7.96
N LEU A 112 -0.06 24.48 -8.42
CA LEU A 112 0.78 25.63 -8.07
C LEU A 112 0.11 26.96 -8.46
N GLN A 113 -0.45 27.05 -9.67
CA GLN A 113 -1.17 28.25 -10.11
C GLN A 113 -2.39 28.53 -9.23
N LYS A 114 -3.17 27.49 -8.89
CA LYS A 114 -4.35 27.63 -8.04
C LYS A 114 -3.98 28.14 -6.65
N LEU A 115 -2.94 27.58 -6.05
CA LEU A 115 -2.44 28.04 -4.75
C LEU A 115 -1.92 29.48 -4.81
N ALA A 116 -1.26 29.85 -5.91
CA ALA A 116 -0.76 31.21 -6.10
C ALA A 116 -1.93 32.21 -6.09
N ASN A 117 -2.99 31.91 -6.85
CA ASN A 117 -4.20 32.73 -6.89
C ASN A 117 -4.87 32.82 -5.50
N MET A 118 -4.96 31.71 -4.76
CA MET A 118 -5.52 31.69 -3.40
C MET A 118 -4.75 32.59 -2.43
N GLN A 119 -3.43 32.68 -2.60
CA GLN A 119 -2.56 33.50 -1.75
C GLN A 119 -2.27 34.88 -2.33
N LYS A 120 -2.97 35.29 -3.39
CA LYS A 120 -2.72 36.55 -4.11
C LYS A 120 -1.23 36.74 -4.45
N SER A 121 -0.58 35.65 -4.86
CA SER A 121 0.84 35.58 -5.19
C SER A 121 1.05 35.03 -6.61
N THR A 122 2.30 34.94 -7.04
CA THR A 122 2.69 34.30 -8.32
C THR A 122 3.18 32.87 -8.07
N PRO A 123 3.15 31.99 -9.10
CA PRO A 123 3.73 30.66 -8.99
C PRO A 123 5.21 30.67 -8.55
N ASP A 124 5.98 31.65 -8.99
CA ASP A 124 7.39 31.77 -8.62
C ASP A 124 7.58 32.33 -7.21
N GLY A 125 6.74 33.26 -6.77
CA GLY A 125 6.67 33.69 -5.37
C GLY A 125 6.39 32.53 -4.42
N LEU A 126 5.44 31.65 -4.78
CA LEU A 126 5.20 30.42 -4.02
C LEU A 126 6.38 29.45 -4.05
N LYS A 127 7.06 29.28 -5.19
CA LYS A 127 8.28 28.45 -5.24
C LYS A 127 9.35 28.99 -4.31
N GLN A 128 9.54 30.31 -4.26
CA GLN A 128 10.50 30.92 -3.37
C GLN A 128 10.13 30.70 -1.90
N LYS A 129 8.87 30.90 -1.54
CA LYS A 129 8.36 30.62 -0.19
C LYS A 129 8.54 29.14 0.19
N MET A 130 8.24 28.23 -0.71
CA MET A 130 8.47 26.79 -0.50
C MET A 130 9.95 26.45 -0.26
N LYS A 131 10.88 27.13 -0.96
CA LYS A 131 12.33 26.99 -0.72
C LYS A 131 12.74 27.54 0.66
N GLU A 132 12.26 28.72 1.03
CA GLU A 132 12.57 29.37 2.31
C GLU A 132 12.19 28.49 3.51
N TYR A 133 11.04 27.82 3.43
CA TYR A 133 10.55 26.92 4.47
C TYR A 133 11.00 25.46 4.28
N ASN A 134 11.82 25.17 3.26
CA ASN A 134 12.28 23.82 2.90
C ASN A 134 11.14 22.78 2.80
N ILE A 135 10.09 23.11 2.06
CA ILE A 135 8.90 22.27 1.88
C ILE A 135 8.53 22.07 0.42
N GLY A 136 8.01 20.89 0.08
CA GLY A 136 7.51 20.59 -1.26
C GLY A 136 6.06 21.03 -1.49
N LEU A 137 5.64 21.10 -2.76
CA LEU A 137 4.27 21.49 -3.18
C LEU A 137 3.17 20.76 -2.40
N ARG A 138 3.30 19.44 -2.19
CA ARG A 138 2.29 18.66 -1.46
C ARG A 138 2.20 19.09 0.01
N GLN A 139 3.34 19.30 0.67
CA GLN A 139 3.38 19.73 2.06
C GLN A 139 2.81 21.14 2.20
N PHE A 140 3.22 22.05 1.31
CA PHE A 140 2.69 23.41 1.24
C PHE A 140 1.17 23.44 1.05
N THR A 141 0.65 22.57 0.17
CA THR A 141 -0.80 22.42 -0.03
C THR A 141 -1.51 21.97 1.26
N VAL A 142 -0.95 20.97 1.95
CA VAL A 142 -1.52 20.48 3.22
C VAL A 142 -1.49 21.57 4.30
N LEU A 143 -0.39 22.30 4.44
CA LEU A 143 -0.27 23.41 5.39
C LEU A 143 -1.24 24.56 5.04
N THR A 144 -1.48 24.82 3.76
CA THR A 144 -2.50 25.76 3.30
C THR A 144 -3.91 25.31 3.72
N ILE A 145 -4.23 24.02 3.54
CA ILE A 145 -5.52 23.47 3.97
C ILE A 145 -5.68 23.55 5.49
N ILE A 146 -4.64 23.21 6.26
CA ILE A 146 -4.66 23.32 7.72
C ILE A 146 -4.94 24.77 8.12
N SER A 147 -4.19 25.73 7.59
CA SER A 147 -4.40 27.17 7.81
C SER A 147 -5.85 27.61 7.57
N GLN A 148 -6.45 27.18 6.45
CA GLN A 148 -7.85 27.51 6.13
C GLN A 148 -8.84 26.87 7.10
N LYS A 149 -8.63 25.61 7.49
CA LYS A 149 -9.56 24.86 8.34
C LYS A 149 -9.48 25.25 9.81
N SER A 150 -8.30 25.68 10.27
CA SER A 150 -8.10 26.19 11.63
C SER A 150 -8.30 27.70 11.75
N ASN A 151 -8.58 28.40 10.64
CA ASN A 151 -8.61 29.86 10.57
C ASN A 151 -7.33 30.51 11.15
N THR A 152 -6.18 29.86 10.96
CA THR A 152 -4.87 30.33 11.41
C THR A 152 -4.11 30.91 10.22
N PRO A 153 -3.44 32.08 10.34
CA PRO A 153 -2.66 32.63 9.25
C PRO A 153 -1.64 31.62 8.72
N LEU A 154 -1.50 31.52 7.39
CA LEU A 154 -0.61 30.54 6.78
C LEU A 154 0.84 30.72 7.22
N ASP A 155 1.29 31.96 7.42
CA ASP A 155 2.66 32.23 7.87
C ASP A 155 2.94 31.66 9.26
N ASP A 156 1.95 31.66 10.16
CA ASP A 156 2.09 31.05 11.48
C ASP A 156 2.16 29.53 11.36
N VAL A 157 1.32 28.93 10.51
CA VAL A 157 1.36 27.48 10.23
C VAL A 157 2.70 27.06 9.59
N LEU A 158 3.26 27.88 8.71
CA LEU A 158 4.56 27.65 8.09
C LEU A 158 5.72 27.82 9.09
N LYS A 159 5.65 28.81 10.00
CA LYS A 159 6.61 28.96 11.10
C LYS A 159 6.61 27.73 11.99
N MET A 160 5.45 27.19 12.38
CA MET A 160 5.38 25.95 13.15
C MET A 160 6.14 24.79 12.48
N LYS A 161 6.06 24.68 11.14
CA LYS A 161 6.81 23.68 10.36
C LYS A 161 8.32 23.96 10.37
N LYS A 162 8.72 25.23 10.26
CA LYS A 162 10.12 25.69 10.30
C LYS A 162 10.75 25.44 11.68
N ASP A 163 9.96 25.61 12.74
CA ASP A 163 10.35 25.40 14.14
C ASP A 163 10.42 23.91 14.54
N GLY A 164 10.29 23.01 13.57
CA GLY A 164 10.52 21.58 13.76
C GLY A 164 9.27 20.71 13.91
N MET A 165 8.08 21.29 14.10
CA MET A 165 6.86 20.47 14.15
C MET A 165 6.62 19.75 12.82
N ASP A 166 6.19 18.49 12.89
CA ASP A 166 5.69 17.78 11.73
C ASP A 166 4.23 18.18 11.42
N ILE A 167 3.77 17.87 10.21
CA ILE A 167 2.43 18.28 9.74
C ILE A 167 1.30 17.68 10.60
N LYS A 168 1.49 16.48 11.14
CA LYS A 168 0.50 15.81 11.99
C LYS A 168 0.40 16.55 13.32
N GLN A 169 1.53 16.87 13.95
CA GLN A 169 1.58 17.67 15.18
C GLN A 169 0.92 19.04 15.00
N ILE A 170 1.19 19.72 13.87
CA ILE A 170 0.57 21.01 13.55
C ILE A 170 -0.95 20.86 13.41
N ALA A 171 -1.42 19.84 12.68
CA ALA A 171 -2.85 19.60 12.51
C ALA A 171 -3.54 19.28 13.85
N GLU A 172 -2.93 18.45 14.69
CA GLU A 172 -3.43 18.12 16.04
C GLU A 172 -3.48 19.37 16.93
N LYS A 173 -2.40 20.16 16.97
CA LYS A 173 -2.33 21.42 17.72
C LYS A 173 -3.41 22.42 17.31
N LEU A 174 -3.76 22.44 16.02
CA LEU A 174 -4.77 23.35 15.45
C LEU A 174 -6.16 22.70 15.33
N ASN A 175 -6.37 21.53 15.93
CA ASN A 175 -7.62 20.78 15.93
C ASN A 175 -8.19 20.51 14.53
N VAL A 176 -7.33 20.28 13.54
CA VAL A 176 -7.71 19.94 12.16
C VAL A 176 -7.62 18.44 11.95
N LYS A 177 -8.75 17.80 11.65
CA LYS A 177 -8.83 16.35 11.44
C LYS A 177 -8.15 15.93 10.14
N ARG A 178 -7.52 14.75 10.14
CA ARG A 178 -6.83 14.20 8.97
C ARG A 178 -7.78 13.96 7.80
N GLU A 179 -9.01 13.56 8.10
CA GLU A 179 -10.08 13.26 7.17
C GLU A 179 -10.48 14.52 6.40
N ASP A 180 -10.59 15.65 7.11
CA ASP A 180 -10.89 16.96 6.52
C ASP A 180 -9.77 17.42 5.59
N ILE A 181 -8.52 17.27 6.00
CA ILE A 181 -7.35 17.59 5.15
C ILE A 181 -7.38 16.74 3.86
N ARG A 182 -7.70 15.45 4.00
CA ARG A 182 -7.79 14.52 2.87
C ARG A 182 -8.93 14.92 1.93
N ALA A 183 -10.11 15.25 2.47
CA ALA A 183 -11.27 15.67 1.70
C ALA A 183 -10.98 16.94 0.88
N GLU A 184 -10.38 17.96 1.51
CA GLU A 184 -10.02 19.20 0.82
C GLU A 184 -8.93 18.99 -0.24
N MET A 185 -7.92 18.15 0.02
CA MET A 185 -6.92 17.78 -0.99
C MET A 185 -7.56 17.08 -2.21
N ILE A 186 -8.49 16.15 -1.99
CA ILE A 186 -9.22 15.47 -3.08
C ILE A 186 -10.03 16.47 -3.88
N LYS A 187 -10.80 17.33 -3.20
CA LYS A 187 -11.61 18.39 -3.82
C LYS A 187 -10.75 19.33 -4.67
N LEU A 188 -9.60 19.75 -4.14
CA LEU A 188 -8.65 20.62 -4.83
C LEU A 188 -8.13 19.99 -6.12
N VAL A 189 -7.64 18.74 -6.05
CA VAL A 189 -7.11 18.02 -7.22
C VAL A 189 -8.21 17.68 -8.23
N LYS A 190 -9.41 17.30 -7.77
CA LYS A 190 -10.56 17.01 -8.64
C LYS A 190 -10.95 18.24 -9.45
N SER A 191 -11.07 19.40 -8.80
CA SER A 191 -11.39 20.67 -9.49
C SER A 191 -10.35 21.09 -10.54
N ILE A 192 -9.08 20.69 -10.36
CA ILE A 192 -8.02 20.94 -11.35
C ILE A 192 -8.18 20.02 -12.56
N LYS A 193 -8.62 18.78 -12.37
CA LYS A 193 -8.85 17.82 -13.45
C LYS A 193 -10.09 18.16 -14.27
N GLU A 194 -11.17 18.60 -13.62
CA GLU A 194 -12.43 18.96 -14.28
C GLU A 194 -12.31 20.25 -15.12
N LYS A 195 -11.49 21.21 -14.68
CA LYS A 195 -11.18 22.41 -15.48
C LYS A 195 -10.39 22.14 -16.76
N LYS A 196 -9.93 20.90 -16.99
CA LYS A 196 -9.25 20.52 -18.24
C LYS A 196 -10.19 19.94 -19.29
N THR A 197 -11.39 19.52 -18.90
CA THR A 197 -12.35 18.84 -19.79
C THR A 197 -13.42 19.78 -20.36
N ASN A 198 -13.42 21.05 -19.93
CA ASN A 198 -14.23 22.14 -20.46
C ASN A 198 -13.31 23.15 -21.13
#